data_AF-A0A8T6ZWV7-F1
#
_entry.id   AF-A0A8T6ZWV7-F1
#
_cell.length_a   1.000
_cell.length_b   1.000
_cell.length_c   1.000
_cell.angle_alpha   90.00
_cell.angle_beta   90.00
_cell.angle_gamma   90.00
#
_symmetry.space_group_name_H-M   'P 1'
#
loop_
_entity.id
_entity.type
_entity.pdbx_description
1 polymer ?
#
loop_
_entity_poly.entity_id
_entity_poly.type
_entity_poly.pdbx_seq_one_letter_code
_entity_poly.pdbx_strand_id
1 'polypeptide(L)'
;SLLTPIWYAGAFTIGLIAGAAGDRISLGFIAETEKQVEAHIHDHLDRLPAEDEKSAAILEQMASDEAHHGTTARLAGGVELPGPARSAMAIGGEILRRVAAKV
;
A
#
# COMPACT_ATOMS: atom_id res chain seq x y z
N SER A 1 -1.14 31.01 -20.34
CA SER A 1 -0.97 30.94 -18.87
C SER A 1 0.48 30.57 -18.58
N LEU A 2 1.15 31.30 -17.67
CA LEU A 2 2.57 31.09 -17.31
C LEU A 2 2.81 29.84 -16.43
N LEU A 3 1.77 29.32 -15.79
CA LEU A 3 1.84 28.14 -14.92
C LEU A 3 1.68 26.82 -15.69
N THR A 4 1.17 26.87 -16.92
CA THR A 4 0.94 25.69 -17.75
C THR A 4 2.25 24.94 -18.09
N PRO A 5 3.34 25.62 -18.50
CA PRO A 5 4.61 24.94 -18.74
C PRO A 5 5.20 24.28 -17.49
N ILE A 6 5.05 24.90 -16.32
CA ILE A 6 5.52 24.34 -15.03
C ILE A 6 4.76 23.06 -14.70
N TRP A 7 3.43 23.06 -14.88
CA TRP A 7 2.61 21.87 -14.65
C TRP A 7 3.00 20.71 -15.55
N TYR A 8 3.17 20.95 -16.85
CA TYR A 8 3.56 19.90 -17.80
C TYR A 8 4.98 19.39 -17.54
N ALA A 9 5.94 20.28 -17.26
CA ALA A 9 7.30 19.89 -16.91
C ALA A 9 7.34 19.08 -15.61
N GLY A 10 6.56 19.48 -14.60
CA GLY A 10 6.43 18.73 -13.34
C GLY A 10 5.82 17.35 -13.54
N ALA A 11 4.70 17.26 -14.24
CA ALA A 11 4.04 15.99 -14.54
C ALA A 11 4.95 15.04 -15.35
N PHE A 12 5.65 15.57 -16.36
CA PHE A 12 6.59 14.80 -17.16
C PHE A 12 7.77 14.30 -16.32
N THR A 13 8.31 15.15 -15.44
CA THR A 13 9.41 14.77 -14.54
C THR A 13 8.99 13.67 -13.57
N ILE A 14 7.78 13.77 -12.98
CA ILE A 14 7.22 12.72 -12.12
C ILE A 14 7.05 11.42 -12.92
N GLY A 15 6.52 11.51 -14.14
CA GLY A 15 6.37 10.35 -15.03
C GLY A 15 7.70 9.69 -15.38
N LEU A 16 8.75 10.48 -15.64
CA LEU A 16 10.10 9.97 -15.87
C LEU A 16 10.67 9.28 -14.64
N ILE A 17 10.53 9.88 -13.45
CA ILE A 17 11.00 9.27 -12.19
C ILE A 17 10.24 7.97 -11.91
N ALA A 18 8.93 7.96 -12.10
CA ALA A 18 8.10 6.77 -11.92
C ALA A 18 8.44 5.68 -12.96
N GLY A 19 8.66 6.03 -14.22
CA GLY A 19 9.09 5.09 -15.26
C GLY A 19 10.52 4.56 -15.04
N ALA A 20 11.38 5.37 -14.43
CA ALA A 20 12.72 4.96 -14.02
C ALA A 20 12.74 4.14 -12.72
N ALA A 21 11.64 4.13 -11.96
CA ALA A 21 11.50 3.28 -10.79
C ALA A 21 11.38 1.82 -11.26
N GLY A 22 12.53 1.15 -11.40
CA GLY A 22 12.60 -0.22 -11.91
C GLY A 22 11.94 -1.26 -10.98
N ASP A 23 11.89 -2.51 -11.46
CA ASP A 23 11.16 -3.62 -10.84
C ASP A 23 11.37 -3.78 -9.33
N ARG A 24 12.58 -3.52 -8.83
CA ARG A 24 12.90 -3.60 -7.40
C ARG A 24 12.12 -2.60 -6.55
N ILE A 25 11.93 -1.37 -7.01
CA ILE A 25 11.17 -0.34 -6.29
C ILE A 25 9.67 -0.68 -6.34
N SER A 26 9.19 -1.14 -7.51
CA SER A 26 7.81 -1.60 -7.67
C SER A 26 7.49 -2.79 -6.75
N LEU A 27 8.38 -3.78 -6.65
CA LEU A 27 8.27 -4.88 -5.70
C LEU A 27 8.35 -4.41 -4.25
N GLY A 28 9.16 -3.39 -3.97
CA GLY A 28 9.21 -2.72 -2.66
C GLY A 28 7.88 -2.04 -2.29
N PHE A 29 7.23 -1.40 -3.27
CA PHE A 29 5.90 -0.80 -3.11
C PHE A 29 4.82 -1.86 -2.85
N ILE A 30 4.86 -2.99 -3.56
CA ILE A 30 3.96 -4.12 -3.29
C ILE A 30 4.19 -4.61 -1.86
N ALA A 31 5.44 -4.92 -1.49
CA ALA A 31 5.75 -5.42 -0.15
C ALA A 31 5.30 -4.48 0.98
N GLU A 32 5.41 -3.16 0.78
CA GLU A 32 4.95 -2.17 1.74
C GLU A 32 3.41 -2.05 1.75
N THR A 33 2.77 -2.18 0.59
CA THR A 33 1.30 -2.19 0.51
C THR A 33 0.72 -3.38 1.25
N GLU A 34 1.26 -4.59 1.03
CA GLU A 34 0.79 -5.80 1.73
C GLU A 34 0.94 -5.67 3.24
N LYS A 35 2.06 -5.09 3.71
CA LYS A 35 2.26 -4.80 5.13
C LYS A 35 1.19 -3.86 5.70
N GLN A 36 0.77 -2.84 4.94
CA GLN A 36 -0.28 -1.90 5.37
C GLN A 36 -1.69 -2.51 5.28
N VAL A 37 -1.90 -3.47 4.38
CA VAL A 37 -3.14 -4.26 4.30
C VAL A 37 -3.21 -5.23 5.49
N GLU A 38 -2.15 -5.98 5.77
CA GLU A 38 -2.05 -6.87 6.93
C GLU A 38 -2.34 -6.13 8.25
N ALA A 39 -1.70 -4.97 8.46
CA ALA A 39 -1.95 -4.14 9.64
C ALA A 39 -3.42 -3.71 9.77
N HIS A 40 -4.11 -3.51 8.64
CA HIS A 40 -5.53 -3.16 8.66
C HIS A 40 -6.45 -4.35 8.86
N ILE A 41 -6.08 -5.52 8.36
CA ILE A 41 -6.81 -6.75 8.64
C ILE A 41 -6.79 -7.00 10.16
N HIS A 42 -5.63 -6.81 10.81
CA HIS A 42 -5.55 -6.86 12.27
C HIS A 42 -6.43 -5.81 12.97
N ASP A 43 -6.45 -4.55 12.52
CA ASP A 43 -7.39 -3.54 13.05
C ASP A 43 -8.86 -3.96 12.87
N HIS A 44 -9.20 -4.67 11.78
CA HIS A 44 -10.54 -5.21 11.57
C HIS A 44 -10.85 -6.39 12.50
N LEU A 45 -9.90 -7.30 12.70
CA LEU A 45 -10.03 -8.41 13.64
C LEU A 45 -10.30 -7.92 15.07
N ASP A 46 -9.59 -6.87 15.51
CA ASP A 46 -9.76 -6.27 16.84
C ASP A 46 -11.14 -5.61 17.05
N ARG A 47 -11.82 -5.25 15.96
CA ARG A 47 -13.12 -4.56 15.97
C ARG A 47 -14.30 -5.49 15.69
N LEU A 48 -14.02 -6.73 15.31
CA LEU A 48 -15.04 -7.70 14.93
C LEU A 48 -15.79 -8.19 16.18
N PRO A 49 -17.13 -8.39 16.12
CA PRO A 49 -17.87 -9.01 17.20
C PRO A 49 -17.33 -10.41 17.50
N ALA A 50 -17.17 -10.76 18.78
CA ALA A 50 -16.61 -12.06 19.20
C ALA A 50 -17.44 -13.27 18.73
N GLU A 51 -18.71 -13.05 18.39
CA GLU A 51 -19.63 -14.06 17.87
C GLU A 51 -19.50 -14.30 16.36
N ASP A 52 -18.80 -13.43 15.62
CA ASP A 52 -18.57 -13.58 14.18
C ASP A 52 -17.30 -14.38 13.88
N GLU A 53 -17.27 -15.64 14.34
CA GLU A 53 -16.15 -16.56 14.13
C GLU A 53 -15.87 -16.82 12.64
N LYS A 54 -16.90 -16.72 11.79
CA LYS A 54 -16.77 -16.94 10.35
C LYS A 54 -15.96 -15.84 9.69
N SER A 55 -16.29 -14.57 9.97
CA SER A 55 -15.52 -13.44 9.42
C SER A 55 -14.12 -13.40 10.02
N ALA A 56 -13.95 -13.76 11.30
CA ALA A 56 -12.64 -13.85 11.95
C ALA A 56 -11.72 -14.82 11.21
N ALA A 57 -12.20 -16.05 10.95
CA ALA A 57 -11.41 -17.07 10.25
C ALA A 57 -11.00 -16.64 8.83
N ILE A 58 -11.87 -15.91 8.12
CA ILE A 58 -11.55 -15.37 6.79
C ILE A 58 -10.45 -14.30 6.89
N LEU A 59 -10.58 -13.36 7.83
CA LEU A 59 -9.61 -12.28 8.01
C LEU A 59 -8.25 -12.81 8.48
N GLU A 60 -8.22 -13.81 9.37
CA GLU A 60 -6.97 -14.47 9.79
C GLU A 60 -6.24 -15.12 8.61
N GLN A 61 -6.98 -15.81 7.74
CA GLN A 61 -6.41 -16.39 6.52
C GLN A 61 -5.87 -15.30 5.60
N MET A 62 -6.65 -14.23 5.37
CA MET A 62 -6.20 -13.10 4.56
C MET A 62 -4.93 -12.45 5.11
N ALA A 63 -4.82 -12.26 6.44
CA ALA A 63 -3.61 -11.72 7.07
C ALA A 63 -2.38 -12.58 6.76
N SER A 64 -2.52 -13.91 6.85
CA SER A 64 -1.46 -14.85 6.48
C SER A 64 -1.07 -14.75 5.01
N ASP A 65 -2.06 -14.62 4.11
CA ASP A 65 -1.84 -14.52 2.67
C ASP A 65 -1.07 -13.23 2.32
N GLU A 66 -1.45 -12.08 2.91
CA GLU A 66 -0.74 -10.81 2.66
C GLU A 66 0.67 -10.79 3.25
N ALA A 67 0.88 -11.40 4.43
CA ALA A 67 2.21 -11.59 4.99
C ALA A 67 3.10 -12.43 4.05
N HIS A 68 2.53 -13.45 3.41
CA HIS A 68 3.21 -14.25 2.40
C HIS A 68 3.51 -13.45 1.13
N HIS A 69 2.55 -12.71 0.59
CA HIS A 69 2.74 -11.84 -0.58
C HIS A 69 3.86 -10.81 -0.35
N GLY A 70 3.84 -10.14 0.81
CA GLY A 70 4.87 -9.17 1.17
C GLY A 70 6.26 -9.81 1.28
N THR A 71 6.34 -11.03 1.81
CA THR A 71 7.60 -11.79 1.86
C THR A 71 8.07 -12.18 0.46
N THR A 72 7.17 -12.69 -0.38
CA THR A 72 7.47 -13.06 -1.77
C THR A 72 7.97 -11.86 -2.57
N ALA A 73 7.36 -10.69 -2.42
CA ALA A 73 7.80 -9.46 -3.07
C ALA A 73 9.21 -9.03 -2.62
N ARG A 74 9.53 -9.16 -1.32
CA ARG A 74 10.89 -8.91 -0.80
C ARG A 74 11.90 -9.91 -1.37
N LEU A 75 11.57 -11.20 -1.38
CA LEU A 75 12.44 -12.26 -1.90
C LEU A 75 12.67 -12.15 -3.41
N ALA A 76 11.68 -11.64 -4.15
CA ALA A 76 11.80 -11.35 -5.58
C ALA A 76 12.71 -10.14 -5.89
N GLY A 77 13.27 -9.48 -4.87
CA GLY A 77 14.21 -8.35 -5.01
C GLY A 77 13.59 -6.99 -4.69
N GLY A 78 12.42 -6.95 -4.07
CA GLY A 78 11.80 -5.73 -3.55
C GLY A 78 12.72 -5.02 -2.56
N VAL A 79 13.00 -3.74 -2.81
CA VAL A 79 13.79 -2.92 -1.89
C VAL A 79 12.89 -2.29 -0.84
N GLU A 80 13.40 -2.16 0.38
CA GLU A 80 12.68 -1.44 1.41
C GLU A 80 12.58 0.04 1.04
N LEU A 81 11.36 0.56 0.96
CA LEU A 81 11.13 1.96 0.62
C LEU A 81 11.59 2.87 1.76
N PRO A 82 12.15 4.06 1.46
CA PRO A 82 12.60 4.99 2.49
C PRO A 82 11.42 5.45 3.36
N GLY A 83 11.70 5.75 4.63
CA GLY A 83 10.67 6.15 5.62
C GLY A 83 9.65 7.18 5.13
N PRO A 84 10.06 8.30 4.50
CA PRO A 84 9.13 9.30 3.97
C PRO A 84 8.15 8.74 2.93
N ALA A 85 8.58 7.81 2.08
CA ALA A 85 7.73 7.18 1.08
C ALA A 85 6.68 6.27 1.75
N ARG A 86 7.09 5.48 2.73
CA ARG A 86 6.16 4.64 3.51
C ARG A 86 5.12 5.46 4.26
N SER A 87 5.54 6.59 4.87
CA SER A 87 4.62 7.52 5.52
C SER A 87 3.62 8.13 4.53
N ALA A 88 4.07 8.52 3.34
CA ALA A 88 3.18 9.02 2.29
C ALA A 88 2.17 7.95 1.84
N MET A 89 2.60 6.70 1.70
CA MET A 89 1.72 5.58 1.40
C MET A 89 0.67 5.36 2.49
N ALA A 90 1.06 5.39 3.77
CA ALA A 90 0.14 5.23 4.89
C ALA A 90 -0.95 6.32 4.90
N ILE A 91 -0.58 7.58 4.63
CA ILE A 91 -1.53 8.69 4.49
C ILE A 91 -2.47 8.44 3.30
N GLY A 92 -1.92 8.02 2.16
CA GLY A 92 -2.71 7.69 0.97
C GLY A 92 -3.71 6.55 1.24
N GLY A 93 -3.28 5.49 1.92
CA GLY A 93 -4.13 4.36 2.32
C GLY A 93 -5.26 4.77 3.26
N GLU A 94 -4.99 5.65 4.22
CA GLU A 94 -6.01 6.21 5.10
C GLU A 94 -7.04 7.06 4.35
N ILE A 95 -6.59 7.88 3.39
CA ILE A 95 -7.50 8.65 2.52
C ILE A 95 -8.38 7.68 1.72
N LEU A 96 -7.79 6.65 1.12
CA LEU A 96 -8.53 5.64 0.35
C LEU A 96 -9.59 4.95 1.20
N ARG A 97 -9.26 4.54 2.43
CA ARG A 97 -10.24 3.96 3.37
C ARG A 97 -11.40 4.88 3.66
N ARG A 98 -11.11 6.16 3.96
CA ARG A 98 -12.14 7.15 4.25
C ARG A 98 -13.04 7.43 3.07
N VAL A 99 -12.51 7.34 1.85
CA VAL A 99 -13.31 7.48 0.62
C VAL A 99 -14.14 6.22 0.39
N ALA A 100 -13.55 5.03 0.52
CA ALA A 100 -14.24 3.76 0.34
C ALA A 100 -15.41 3.58 1.33
N ALA A 101 -15.24 3.99 2.59
CA ALA A 101 -16.30 3.93 3.60
C ALA A 101 -17.49 4.89 3.34
N LYS A 102 -17.38 5.78 2.35
CA LYS A 102 -18.43 6.75 1.97
C LYS A 102 -19.17 6.38 0.68
N VAL A 103 -18.73 5.35 -0.03
CA VAL A 103 -19.35 4.82 -1.24
C VAL A 103 -20.18 3.61 -0.87
#